data_AF-K1TQ94-F1
#
_entry.id   AF-K1TQ94-F1
#
_cell.length_a   1.000
_cell.length_b   1.000
_cell.length_c   1.000
_cell.angle_alpha   90.00
_cell.angle_beta   90.00
_cell.angle_gamma   90.00
#
_symmetry.space_group_name_H-M   'P 1'
#
loop_
_entity.id
_entity.type
_entity.pdbx_description
1 polymer ?
#
loop_
_entity_poly.entity_id
_entity_poly.type
_entity_poly.pdbx_seq_one_letter_code
_entity_poly.pdbx_strand_id
1 'polypeptide(L)'
;DYVSNHLPVTPDTRGMLDKELLSNMKETAYFINSARTATTNEEDVLDLLREKKIAGAAFDVYGKEPLSSDSPYLELENTELLPHIGGSTYNAIAKHSKMCFEAVRAFTENTKIDNRVV
;
A
#
# COMPACT_ATOMS: atom_id res chain seq x y z
N ASP A 1 10.89 -14.48 6.15
CA ASP A 1 11.40 -13.42 7.05
C ASP A 1 10.69 -12.10 6.78
N TYR A 2 10.57 -11.67 5.51
CA TYR A 2 9.75 -10.51 5.15
C TYR A 2 8.84 -10.86 3.96
N VAL A 3 7.62 -10.33 3.97
CA VAL A 3 6.69 -10.33 2.82
C VAL A 3 6.35 -8.87 2.52
N SER A 4 6.65 -8.41 1.31
CA SER A 4 6.38 -7.03 0.89
C SER A 4 5.37 -7.01 -0.25
N ASN A 5 4.27 -6.29 -0.06
CA ASN A 5 3.21 -6.17 -1.04
C ASN A 5 3.52 -5.09 -2.10
N HIS A 6 3.47 -5.49 -3.37
CA HIS A 6 3.64 -4.62 -4.54
C HIS A 6 2.56 -4.86 -5.60
N LEU A 7 1.44 -5.49 -5.22
CA LEU A 7 0.36 -5.83 -6.14
C LEU A 7 -0.39 -4.57 -6.59
N PRO A 8 -0.72 -4.45 -7.89
CA PRO A 8 -1.71 -3.47 -8.35
C PRO A 8 -3.11 -3.88 -7.86
N VAL A 9 -4.04 -2.93 -7.79
CA VAL A 9 -5.44 -3.25 -7.51
C VAL A 9 -6.13 -3.68 -8.80
N THR A 10 -6.49 -4.95 -8.85
CA THR A 10 -7.21 -5.60 -9.96
C THR A 10 -8.32 -6.48 -9.37
N PRO A 11 -9.26 -7.00 -10.18
CA PRO A 11 -10.23 -7.97 -9.69
C PRO A 11 -9.58 -9.19 -9.01
N ASP A 12 -8.46 -9.68 -9.54
CA ASP A 12 -7.78 -10.89 -9.05
C ASP A 12 -6.98 -10.67 -7.76
N THR A 13 -6.52 -9.43 -7.54
CA THR A 13 -5.67 -9.10 -6.38
C THR A 13 -6.45 -8.46 -5.23
N ARG A 14 -7.74 -8.16 -5.42
CA ARG A 14 -8.55 -7.49 -4.40
C ARG A 14 -8.79 -8.41 -3.21
N GLY A 15 -8.35 -7.99 -2.03
CA GLY A 15 -8.43 -8.80 -0.80
C GLY A 15 -7.58 -10.07 -0.81
N MET A 16 -6.66 -10.23 -1.77
CA MET A 16 -5.85 -11.44 -1.93
C MET A 16 -4.97 -11.75 -0.72
N LEU A 17 -4.48 -10.71 -0.03
CA LEU A 17 -3.67 -10.84 1.18
C LEU A 17 -4.61 -10.89 2.40
N ASP A 18 -5.19 -12.05 2.66
CA ASP A 18 -6.14 -12.34 3.73
C ASP A 18 -5.51 -13.12 4.90
N LYS A 19 -6.33 -13.45 5.92
CA LYS A 19 -5.87 -14.20 7.10
C LYS A 19 -5.30 -15.56 6.73
N GLU A 20 -5.92 -16.28 5.81
CA GLU A 20 -5.49 -17.63 5.41
C GLU A 20 -4.11 -17.58 4.78
N LEU A 21 -3.91 -16.70 3.79
CA LEU A 21 -2.65 -16.60 3.09
C LEU A 21 -1.51 -16.13 4.02
N LEU A 22 -1.75 -15.07 4.80
CA LEU A 22 -0.73 -14.49 5.67
C LEU A 22 -0.43 -15.35 6.90
N SER A 23 -1.34 -16.24 7.33
CA SER A 23 -1.06 -17.22 8.38
C SER A 23 0.03 -18.25 8.01
N ASN A 24 0.36 -18.39 6.72
CA ASN A 24 1.47 -19.24 6.27
C ASN A 24 2.85 -18.59 6.48
N MET A 25 2.89 -17.31 6.89
CA MET A 25 4.13 -16.66 7.27
C MET A 25 4.71 -17.29 8.54
N LYS A 26 6.04 -17.20 8.69
CA LYS A 26 6.67 -17.55 9.97
C LYS A 26 6.18 -16.58 11.05
N GLU A 27 6.06 -17.06 12.28
CA GLU A 27 5.78 -16.20 13.45
C GLU A 27 6.80 -15.09 13.63
N THR A 28 8.06 -15.32 13.20
CA THR A 28 9.13 -14.32 13.24
C THR A 28 9.18 -13.38 12.03
N ALA A 29 8.25 -13.50 11.08
CA ALA A 29 8.26 -12.71 9.85
C ALA A 29 7.50 -11.39 9.97
N TYR A 30 7.87 -10.42 9.13
CA TYR A 30 7.21 -9.12 9.04
C TYR A 30 6.48 -8.94 7.70
N PHE A 31 5.32 -8.28 7.75
CA PHE A 31 4.57 -7.88 6.56
C PHE A 31 4.77 -6.39 6.24
N ILE A 32 4.94 -6.03 4.98
CA ILE A 32 5.16 -4.64 4.55
C ILE A 32 4.13 -4.30 3.47
N ASN A 33 3.38 -3.22 3.64
CA ASN A 33 2.44 -2.74 2.62
C ASN A 33 2.63 -1.24 2.34
N SER A 34 3.24 -0.95 1.19
CA SER A 34 3.33 0.39 0.59
C SER A 34 2.64 0.46 -0.78
N ALA A 35 1.85 -0.56 -1.13
CA ALA A 35 1.14 -0.63 -2.39
C ALA A 35 -0.27 -0.06 -2.24
N ARG A 36 -1.28 -0.91 -2.02
CA ARG A 36 -2.67 -0.48 -1.89
C ARG A 36 -3.39 -1.40 -0.91
N THR A 37 -4.12 -0.81 0.03
CA THR A 37 -4.87 -1.56 1.04
C THR A 37 -5.96 -2.44 0.44
N ALA A 38 -6.51 -2.08 -0.72
CA ALA A 38 -7.51 -2.90 -1.41
C ALA A 38 -7.01 -4.30 -1.83
N THR A 39 -5.70 -4.55 -1.82
CA THR A 39 -5.14 -5.90 -2.07
C THR A 39 -5.04 -6.76 -0.81
N THR A 40 -5.39 -6.21 0.34
CA THR A 40 -5.28 -6.81 1.67
C THR A 40 -6.63 -6.78 2.35
N ASN A 41 -6.97 -7.83 3.10
CA ASN A 41 -8.05 -7.73 4.06
C ASN A 41 -7.51 -7.07 5.33
N GLU A 42 -7.90 -5.82 5.56
CA GLU A 42 -7.36 -4.99 6.64
C GLU A 42 -7.64 -5.60 8.02
N GLU A 43 -8.87 -6.05 8.26
CA GLU A 43 -9.30 -6.63 9.53
C GLU A 43 -8.52 -7.91 9.83
N ASP A 44 -8.35 -8.77 8.84
CA ASP A 44 -7.59 -10.02 8.95
C ASP A 44 -6.13 -9.79 9.37
N VAL A 45 -5.48 -8.78 8.77
CA VAL A 45 -4.09 -8.45 9.09
C VAL A 45 -3.96 -7.88 10.49
N LEU A 46 -4.87 -6.99 10.89
CA LEU A 46 -4.89 -6.46 12.25
C LEU A 46 -5.06 -7.60 13.26
N ASP A 47 -5.92 -8.58 12.99
CA ASP A 47 -6.11 -9.73 13.87
C ASP A 47 -4.85 -10.60 13.96
N LEU A 48 -4.17 -10.88 12.85
CA LEU A 48 -2.90 -11.61 12.87
C LEU A 48 -1.84 -10.90 13.72
N LEU A 49 -1.80 -9.57 13.68
CA LEU A 49 -0.87 -8.76 14.46
C LEU A 49 -1.24 -8.76 15.95
N ARG A 50 -2.53 -8.63 16.29
CA ARG A 50 -3.04 -8.74 17.67
C ARG A 50 -2.74 -10.10 18.28
N GLU A 51 -2.96 -11.16 17.51
CA GLU A 51 -2.69 -12.55 17.91
C GLU A 51 -1.19 -12.89 17.90
N LYS A 52 -0.32 -11.96 17.45
CA LYS A 52 1.12 -12.17 17.26
C LYS A 52 1.46 -13.40 16.42
N LYS A 53 0.61 -13.71 15.42
CA LYS A 53 0.85 -14.79 14.43
C LYS A 53 2.00 -14.47 13.48
N ILE A 54 2.32 -13.19 13.33
CA ILE A 54 3.50 -12.67 12.67
C ILE A 54 4.17 -11.65 13.59
N ALA A 55 5.46 -11.40 13.40
CA ALA A 55 6.27 -10.61 14.31
C ALA A 55 5.85 -9.14 14.31
N GLY A 56 5.35 -8.64 13.17
CA GLY A 56 4.89 -7.28 13.04
C GLY A 56 4.62 -6.89 11.60
N ALA A 57 4.30 -5.62 11.39
CA ALA A 57 4.10 -5.08 10.05
C ALA A 57 4.49 -3.61 9.90
N ALA A 58 4.74 -3.18 8.66
CA ALA A 58 4.91 -1.77 8.32
C ALA A 58 3.89 -1.36 7.26
N PHE A 59 3.18 -0.26 7.49
CA PHE A 59 2.14 0.25 6.60
C PHE A 59 2.46 1.68 6.16
N ASP A 60 2.35 1.93 4.87
CA ASP A 60 2.33 3.30 4.30
C ASP A 60 0.96 3.63 3.69
N VAL A 61 0.03 2.67 3.61
CA VAL A 61 -1.28 2.85 2.97
C VAL A 61 -2.40 2.28 3.83
N TYR A 62 -3.58 2.91 3.79
CA TYR A 62 -4.73 2.56 4.64
C TYR A 62 -6.04 2.55 3.85
N GLY A 63 -7.06 1.82 4.31
CA GLY A 63 -8.38 1.83 3.69
C GLY A 63 -9.03 3.23 3.69
N LYS A 64 -8.76 4.02 4.74
CA LYS A 64 -9.14 5.42 4.84
C LYS A 64 -7.93 6.26 5.19
N GLU A 65 -7.67 7.27 4.35
CA GLU A 65 -6.56 8.21 4.52
C GLU A 65 -7.08 9.65 4.64
N PRO A 66 -6.56 10.46 5.58
CA PRO A 66 -5.53 10.12 6.57
C PRO A 66 -6.04 9.14 7.64
N LEU A 67 -5.10 8.47 8.31
CA LEU A 67 -5.41 7.57 9.42
C LEU A 67 -6.09 8.35 10.56
N SER A 68 -7.21 7.85 11.07
CA SER A 68 -7.93 8.51 12.15
C SER A 68 -7.25 8.30 13.51
N SER A 69 -7.48 9.21 14.45
CA SER A 69 -6.89 9.14 15.80
C SER A 69 -7.44 7.97 16.64
N ASP A 70 -8.57 7.41 16.25
CA ASP A 70 -9.22 6.22 16.83
C ASP A 70 -8.95 4.95 16.03
N SER A 71 -7.96 4.97 15.12
CA SER A 71 -7.66 3.83 14.26
C SER A 71 -7.10 2.64 15.06
N PRO A 72 -7.58 1.40 14.80
CA PRO A 72 -7.08 0.20 15.46
C PRO A 72 -5.60 -0.10 15.19
N TYR A 73 -5.03 0.47 14.12
CA TYR A 73 -3.59 0.39 13.88
C TYR A 73 -2.77 1.01 15.01
N LEU A 74 -3.27 2.08 15.64
CA LEU A 74 -2.58 2.80 16.71
C LEU A 74 -2.53 2.02 18.02
N GLU A 75 -3.32 0.94 18.14
CA GLU A 75 -3.34 0.04 19.31
C GLU A 75 -2.26 -1.05 19.22
N LEU A 76 -1.65 -1.25 18.05
CA LEU A 76 -0.69 -2.32 17.80
C LEU A 76 0.74 -1.90 18.17
N GLU A 77 1.35 -2.63 19.09
CA GLU A 77 2.75 -2.39 19.52
C GLU A 77 3.79 -2.93 18.52
N ASN A 78 3.37 -3.78 17.58
CA ASN A 78 4.23 -4.44 16.60
C ASN A 78 4.03 -3.90 15.18
N THR A 79 3.69 -2.61 15.05
CA THR A 79 3.52 -1.95 13.75
C THR A 79 4.31 -0.66 13.63
N GLU A 80 4.80 -0.39 12.42
CA GLU A 80 5.32 0.92 12.01
C GLU A 80 4.35 1.54 11.00
N LEU A 81 3.96 2.80 11.22
CA LEU A 81 2.89 3.47 10.49
C LEU A 81 3.40 4.75 9.84
N LEU A 82 3.35 4.81 8.51
CA LEU A 82 3.77 5.95 7.71
C LEU A 82 2.56 6.58 7.00
N PRO A 83 2.51 7.91 6.80
CA PRO A 83 1.32 8.59 6.27
C PRO A 83 1.32 8.70 4.73
N HIS A 84 1.43 7.59 4.02
CA HIS A 84 1.45 7.53 2.55
C HIS A 84 2.51 8.43 1.91
N ILE A 85 3.74 8.24 2.36
CA ILE A 85 4.89 9.07 1.97
C ILE A 85 5.95 8.32 1.15
N GLY A 86 5.76 7.03 0.86
CA GLY A 86 6.72 6.23 0.09
C GLY A 86 7.04 6.81 -1.30
N GLY A 87 6.07 7.49 -1.92
CA GLY A 87 6.24 8.19 -3.20
C GLY A 87 6.70 9.65 -3.09
N SER A 88 6.79 10.22 -1.89
CA SER A 88 6.90 11.66 -1.64
C SER A 88 8.35 12.16 -1.58
N THR A 89 9.19 11.73 -2.51
CA THR A 89 10.58 12.23 -2.62
C THR A 89 10.67 13.45 -3.54
N TYR A 90 11.69 14.31 -3.35
CA TYR A 90 11.91 15.49 -4.21
C TYR A 90 11.96 15.13 -5.70
N ASN A 91 12.68 14.06 -6.04
CA ASN A 91 12.82 13.60 -7.41
C ASN A 91 11.50 13.03 -7.97
N ALA A 92 10.75 12.28 -7.16
CA ALA A 92 9.47 11.72 -7.59
C ALA A 92 8.43 12.82 -7.85
N ILE A 93 8.33 13.81 -6.97
CA ILE A 93 7.41 14.94 -7.14
C ILE A 93 7.72 15.70 -8.43
N ALA A 94 8.99 16.08 -8.64
CA ALA A 94 9.40 16.79 -9.86
C ALA A 94 9.10 15.97 -11.12
N LYS A 95 9.36 14.65 -11.10
CA LYS A 95 9.10 13.75 -12.22
C LYS A 95 7.61 13.59 -12.49
N HIS A 96 6.79 13.37 -11.47
CA HIS A 96 5.34 13.22 -11.63
C HIS A 96 4.69 14.51 -12.15
N SER A 97 5.10 15.68 -11.64
CA SER A 97 4.62 16.97 -12.18
C SER A 97 4.95 17.13 -13.65
N LYS A 98 6.17 16.75 -14.06
CA LYS A 98 6.58 16.76 -15.47
C LYS A 98 5.74 15.80 -16.32
N MET A 99 5.52 14.57 -15.84
CA MET A 99 4.68 13.58 -16.54
C MET A 99 3.25 14.08 -16.75
N CYS A 100 2.64 14.72 -15.73
CA CYS A 100 1.33 15.33 -15.87
C CYS A 100 1.30 16.43 -16.93
N PHE A 101 2.30 17.32 -16.92
CA PHE A 101 2.43 18.38 -17.93
C PHE A 101 2.58 17.81 -19.33
N GLU A 102 3.46 16.82 -19.52
CA GLU A 102 3.70 16.18 -20.81
C GLU A 102 2.44 15.47 -21.34
N ALA A 103 1.67 14.83 -20.46
CA ALA A 103 0.40 14.20 -20.82
C ALA A 103 -0.65 15.23 -21.28
N VAL A 104 -0.80 16.36 -20.58
CA VAL A 104 -1.72 17.44 -20.97
C VAL A 104 -1.32 18.03 -22.32
N ARG A 105 -0.02 18.33 -22.52
CA ARG A 105 0.47 18.84 -23.79
C ARG A 105 0.19 17.86 -24.94
N ALA A 106 0.53 16.59 -24.75
CA ALA A 106 0.31 15.56 -25.77
C ALA A 106 -1.17 15.41 -26.13
N PHE A 107 -2.07 15.53 -25.15
CA PHE A 107 -3.51 15.56 -25.40
C PHE A 107 -3.92 16.76 -26.25
N THR A 108 -3.45 17.97 -25.93
CA THR A 108 -3.80 19.19 -26.68
C THR A 108 -3.22 19.23 -28.11
N GLU A 109 -2.08 18.59 -28.31
CA GLU A 109 -1.39 18.51 -29.62
C GLU A 109 -1.83 17.27 -30.43
N ASN A 110 -2.73 16.44 -29.87
CA ASN A 110 -3.17 15.17 -30.46
C ASN A 110 -1.99 14.22 -30.80
N THR A 111 -1.00 14.17 -29.93
CA THR A 111 0.15 13.26 -30.04
C THR A 111 0.04 12.09 -29.05
N LYS A 112 0.95 11.12 -29.13
CA LYS A 112 1.00 9.98 -28.20
C LYS A 112 1.14 10.47 -26.74
N ILE A 113 0.26 9.97 -25.87
CA ILE A 113 0.34 10.13 -24.41
C ILE A 113 1.03 8.88 -23.85
N ASP A 114 2.17 9.05 -23.20
CA ASP A 114 2.85 7.96 -22.51
C ASP A 114 2.08 7.53 -21.25
N ASN A 115 2.08 6.23 -20.94
CA ASN A 115 1.36 5.62 -19.81
C ASN A 115 -0.18 5.84 -19.85
N ARG A 116 -0.75 5.96 -21.05
CA ARG A 116 -2.19 6.07 -21.24
C ARG A 116 -2.90 4.78 -20.78
N VAL A 117 -3.92 4.94 -19.93
CA VAL A 117 -4.69 3.82 -19.35
C VAL A 117 -5.88 3.41 -20.24
N VAL A 118 -6.56 4.38 -20.85
CA VAL A 118 -7.69 4.23 -21.80
C VAL A 118 -7.63 5.29 -22.88
#